data_AF-A0A348W9T3-F1
#
_entry.id   AF-A0A348W9T3-F1
#
_cell.length_a   1.000
_cell.length_b   1.000
_cell.length_c   1.000
_cell.angle_alpha   90.00
_cell.angle_beta   90.00
_cell.angle_gamma   90.00
#
_symmetry.space_group_name_H-M   'P 1'
#
loop_
_entity.id
_entity.type
_entity.pdbx_description
1 polymer ?
#
loop_
_entity_poly.entity_id
_entity_poly.type
_entity_poly.pdbx_seq_one_letter_code
_entity_poly.pdbx_strand_id
1 'polypeptide(L)'
;FWREYYFATGPRAMAEGKDTVRPALKDLLQTHLAREARDGHVAFVGGGPGDPELLTLKARRALDEADVVIYDRLISPEILELARREALMIDVGKEGFGPSTAQEHINALLVEHAQSGA
;
A
#
# COMPACT_ATOMS: atom_id res chain seq x y z
N PHE A 1 -2.78 -3.55 -10.13
CA PHE A 1 -3.84 -3.51 -11.17
C PHE A 1 -4.09 -2.08 -11.68
N TRP A 2 -4.67 -1.17 -10.89
CA TRP A 2 -5.11 0.14 -11.38
C TRP A 2 -4.00 1.04 -11.93
N ARG A 3 -2.81 1.05 -11.31
CA ARG A 3 -1.62 1.75 -11.86
C ARG A 3 -1.36 1.34 -13.32
N GLU A 4 -1.32 0.04 -13.58
CA GLU A 4 -1.07 -0.48 -14.93
C GLU A 4 -2.22 -0.17 -15.88
N TYR A 5 -3.47 -0.23 -15.39
CA TYR A 5 -4.62 0.16 -16.18
C TYR A 5 -4.57 1.64 -16.59
N TYR A 6 -4.41 2.57 -15.64
CA TYR A 6 -4.47 4.00 -15.93
C TYR A 6 -3.25 4.53 -16.67
N PHE A 7 -2.06 3.97 -16.46
CA PHE A 7 -0.82 4.47 -17.07
C PHE A 7 -0.34 3.67 -18.29
N ALA A 8 -0.93 2.52 -18.60
CA ALA A 8 -0.52 1.71 -19.76
C ALA A 8 -1.70 1.12 -20.53
N THR A 9 -2.42 0.15 -19.95
CA THR A 9 -3.39 -0.68 -20.69
C THR A 9 -4.62 0.09 -21.15
N GLY A 10 -5.17 0.94 -20.29
CA GLY A 10 -6.36 1.76 -20.57
C GLY A 10 -6.11 2.77 -21.69
N PRO A 11 -5.08 3.63 -21.61
CA PRO A 11 -4.73 4.55 -22.70
C PRO A 11 -4.45 3.84 -24.04
N ARG A 12 -3.78 2.68 -24.01
CA ARG A 12 -3.49 1.90 -25.23
C ARG A 12 -4.79 1.37 -25.86
N ALA A 13 -5.67 0.76 -25.07
CA ALA A 13 -6.96 0.28 -25.55
C ALA A 13 -7.82 1.42 -26.11
N MET A 14 -7.89 2.55 -25.41
CA MET A 14 -8.62 3.74 -25.89
C MET A 14 -8.12 4.25 -27.25
N ALA A 15 -6.82 4.16 -27.53
CA ALA A 15 -6.25 4.54 -28.82
C ALA A 15 -6.63 3.57 -29.96
N GLU A 16 -6.89 2.30 -29.64
CA GLU A 16 -7.32 1.26 -30.59
C GLU A 16 -8.83 1.27 -30.84
N GLY A 17 -9.62 1.83 -29.92
CA GLY A 17 -11.05 2.04 -30.06
C GLY A 17 -11.83 1.79 -28.76
N LYS A 18 -12.98 2.45 -28.57
CA LYS A 18 -13.75 2.32 -27.32
C LYS A 18 -14.18 0.88 -27.00
N ASP A 19 -14.40 0.05 -28.01
CA ASP A 19 -14.86 -1.32 -27.85
C ASP A 19 -13.76 -2.26 -27.32
N THR A 20 -12.48 -1.89 -27.42
CA THR A 20 -11.34 -2.69 -26.93
C THR A 20 -11.06 -2.47 -25.44
N VAL A 21 -11.60 -1.40 -24.84
CA VAL A 21 -11.35 -1.02 -23.43
C VAL A 21 -11.85 -2.09 -22.46
N ARG A 22 -13.08 -2.59 -22.66
CA ARG A 22 -13.66 -3.61 -21.78
C ARG A 22 -12.90 -4.95 -21.85
N PRO A 23 -12.58 -5.50 -23.04
CA PRO A 23 -11.70 -6.65 -23.16
C PRO A 23 -10.35 -6.45 -22.47
N ALA A 24 -9.65 -5.34 -22.76
CA ALA A 24 -8.34 -5.06 -22.18
C ALA A 24 -8.37 -4.95 -20.64
N LEU A 25 -9.43 -4.35 -20.07
CA LEU A 25 -9.66 -4.31 -18.63
C LEU A 25 -9.85 -5.72 -18.05
N LYS A 26 -10.66 -6.56 -18.70
CA LYS A 26 -10.91 -7.94 -18.26
C LYS A 26 -9.63 -8.78 -18.31
N ASP A 27 -8.87 -8.70 -19.40
CA ASP A 27 -7.64 -9.47 -19.58
C ASP A 27 -6.57 -9.05 -18.58
N LEU A 28 -6.44 -7.74 -18.34
CA LEU A 28 -5.54 -7.22 -17.30
C LEU A 28 -5.95 -7.72 -15.90
N LEU A 29 -7.26 -7.80 -15.64
CA LEU A 29 -7.78 -8.24 -14.35
C LEU A 29 -7.51 -9.73 -14.17
N GLN A 30 -7.80 -10.55 -15.19
CA GLN A 30 -7.50 -11.98 -15.18
C GLN A 30 -6.01 -12.23 -14.98
N THR A 31 -5.15 -11.46 -15.66
CA THR A 31 -3.69 -11.56 -15.48
C THR A 31 -3.28 -11.24 -14.04
N HIS A 32 -3.88 -10.23 -13.40
CA HIS A 32 -3.59 -9.91 -12.01
C HIS A 32 -4.12 -10.95 -11.02
N LEU A 33 -5.30 -11.52 -11.28
CA LEU A 33 -5.89 -12.57 -10.45
C LEU A 33 -5.15 -13.90 -10.57
N ALA A 34 -4.55 -14.17 -11.74
CA ALA A 34 -3.79 -15.40 -12.00
C ALA A 34 -2.31 -15.31 -11.59
N ARG A 35 -1.82 -14.14 -11.17
CA ARG A 35 -0.46 -14.02 -10.63
C ARG A 35 -0.39 -14.78 -9.31
N GLU A 36 0.65 -15.60 -9.15
CA GLU A 36 0.96 -16.20 -7.87
C GLU A 36 1.15 -15.10 -6.82
N ALA A 37 0.62 -15.35 -5.62
CA ALA A 37 0.84 -14.48 -4.48
C ALA A 37 2.36 -14.32 -4.30
N ARG A 38 2.82 -13.07 -4.27
CA ARG A 38 4.22 -12.80 -3.93
C ARG A 38 4.40 -13.12 -2.45
N ASP A 39 5.58 -13.60 -2.09
CA ASP A 39 5.96 -13.66 -0.68
C ASP A 39 5.75 -12.28 -0.05
N GLY A 40 4.97 -12.24 1.04
CA GLY A 40 4.79 -11.00 1.76
C GLY A 40 6.12 -10.54 2.35
N HIS A 41 6.33 -9.23 2.37
CA HIS A 41 7.56 -8.63 2.87
C HIS A 41 7.22 -7.47 3.77
N VAL A 42 8.07 -7.24 4.77
CA VAL A 42 7.94 -6.11 5.69
C VAL A 42 9.02 -5.09 5.37
N ALA A 43 8.60 -3.86 5.09
CA ALA A 43 9.49 -2.72 4.93
C ALA A 43 9.38 -1.80 6.15
N PHE A 44 10.47 -1.66 6.91
CA PHE A 44 10.57 -0.61 7.93
C PHE A 44 10.97 0.70 7.26
N VAL A 45 10.13 1.73 7.43
CA VAL A 45 10.26 3.02 6.77
C VAL A 45 10.27 4.12 7.81
N GLY A 46 11.25 5.02 7.73
CA GLY A 46 11.26 6.23 8.56
C GLY A 46 10.29 7.28 8.01
N GLY A 47 9.40 7.80 8.87
CA GLY A 47 8.45 8.86 8.52
C GLY A 47 9.04 10.27 8.47
N GLY A 48 10.31 10.46 8.87
CA GLY A 48 10.88 11.80 8.98
C GLY A 48 10.22 12.63 10.10
N PRO A 49 10.42 13.96 10.12
CA PRO A 49 9.93 14.83 11.19
C PRO A 49 8.48 15.30 11.02
N GLY A 50 7.78 14.88 9.95
CA GLY A 50 6.36 15.18 9.72
C GLY A 50 6.06 15.78 8.35
N ASP A 51 6.99 16.50 7.73
CA ASP A 51 6.80 17.05 6.38
C ASP A 51 6.92 15.93 5.32
N PRO A 52 5.89 15.68 4.49
CA PRO A 52 5.92 14.70 3.40
C PRO A 52 7.10 14.86 2.43
N GLU A 53 7.56 16.09 2.19
CA GLU A 53 8.67 16.36 1.27
C GLU A 53 10.02 15.87 1.83
N LEU A 54 10.10 15.60 3.13
CA LEU A 54 11.29 15.06 3.79
C LEU A 54 11.36 13.54 3.77
N LEU A 55 10.35 12.86 3.19
CA LEU A 55 10.43 11.43 2.95
C LEU A 55 11.47 11.10 1.89
N THR A 56 12.20 10.02 2.11
CA THR A 56 13.04 9.48 1.04
C THR A 56 12.16 8.99 -0.12
N LEU A 57 12.68 9.06 -1.35
CA LEU A 57 11.98 8.51 -2.52
C LEU A 57 11.67 7.01 -2.38
N LYS A 58 12.44 6.27 -1.59
CA LYS A 58 12.19 4.85 -1.31
C LYS A 58 11.02 4.68 -0.32
N ALA A 59 10.95 5.51 0.72
CA ALA A 59 9.84 5.55 1.67
C ALA A 59 8.51 5.85 0.95
N ARG A 60 8.50 6.87 0.08
CA ARG A 60 7.30 7.21 -0.69
C ARG A 60 6.86 6.07 -1.60
N ARG A 61 7.78 5.38 -2.28
CA ARG A 61 7.43 4.21 -3.11
C ARG A 61 6.89 3.06 -2.28
N ALA A 62 7.48 2.79 -1.12
CA ALA A 62 6.98 1.76 -0.21
C ALA A 62 5.55 2.04 0.25
N LEU A 63 5.23 3.28 0.64
CA LEU A 63 3.87 3.70 0.98
C LEU A 63 2.89 3.59 -0.20
N ASP A 64 3.34 3.88 -1.43
CA ASP A 64 2.50 3.72 -2.65
C ASP A 64 2.07 2.29 -2.88
N GLU A 65 2.97 1.35 -2.58
CA GLU A 65 2.83 -0.04 -2.97
C GLU A 65 2.26 -0.90 -1.83
N ALA A 66 2.39 -0.45 -0.58
CA ALA A 66 1.98 -1.19 0.60
C ALA A 66 0.48 -1.49 0.63
N ASP A 67 0.15 -2.78 0.73
CA ASP A 67 -1.22 -3.24 0.94
C ASP A 67 -1.68 -3.07 2.40
N VAL A 68 -0.74 -3.06 3.36
CA VAL A 68 -0.99 -2.80 4.78
C VAL A 68 0.01 -1.77 5.29
N VAL A 69 -0.46 -0.74 5.98
CA VAL A 69 0.36 0.27 6.64
C VAL A 69 0.09 0.23 8.14
N ILE A 70 1.07 -0.27 8.88
CA ILE A 70 1.08 -0.26 10.34
C ILE A 70 1.90 0.95 10.78
N TYR A 71 1.27 1.89 11.49
CA TYR A 71 1.88 3.18 11.84
C TYR A 71 1.59 3.58 13.29
N ASP A 72 2.44 4.44 13.84
CA ASP A 72 2.21 5.05 15.15
C ASP A 72 1.80 6.53 15.02
N ARG A 73 1.43 7.14 16.15
CA ARG A 73 0.92 8.52 16.23
C ARG A 73 1.96 9.62 15.98
N LEU A 74 3.24 9.30 15.86
CA LEU A 74 4.27 10.28 15.48
C LEU A 74 4.28 10.55 13.98
N ILE A 75 3.63 9.70 13.17
CA ILE A 75 3.48 9.91 11.74
C ILE A 75 2.40 10.97 11.50
N SER A 76 2.73 11.99 10.73
CA SER A 76 1.77 13.05 10.38
C SER A 76 0.66 12.52 9.47
N PRO A 77 -0.57 13.06 9.56
CA PRO A 77 -1.65 12.70 8.67
C PRO A 77 -1.30 12.90 7.19
N GLU A 78 -0.55 13.96 6.84
CA GLU A 78 -0.19 14.21 5.45
C GLU A 78 0.71 13.13 4.85
N ILE A 79 1.53 12.45 5.66
CA ILE A 79 2.32 11.29 5.23
C ILE A 79 1.43 10.07 5.00
N LEU A 80 0.44 9.84 5.87
CA LEU A 80 -0.47 8.71 5.74
C LEU A 80 -1.35 8.82 4.48
N GLU A 81 -1.71 10.04 4.07
CA GLU A 81 -2.43 10.30 2.81
C GLU A 81 -1.64 9.90 1.55
N LEU A 82 -0.33 9.65 1.66
CA LEU A 82 0.50 9.15 0.56
C LEU A 82 0.37 7.64 0.33
N ALA A 83 -0.20 6.91 1.31
CA ALA A 83 -0.49 5.51 1.15
C ALA A 83 -1.53 5.30 0.04
N ARG A 84 -1.47 4.14 -0.62
CA ARG A 84 -2.51 3.78 -1.59
C ARG A 84 -3.88 3.71 -0.90
N ARG A 85 -4.91 4.12 -1.64
CA ARG A 85 -6.27 4.27 -1.10
C ARG A 85 -6.91 2.97 -0.63
N GLU A 86 -6.44 1.83 -1.14
CA GLU A 86 -6.94 0.52 -0.73
C GLU A 86 -6.10 -0.12 0.38
N ALA A 87 -5.06 0.55 0.88
CA ALA A 87 -4.23 0.02 1.96
C ALA A 87 -5.06 -0.12 3.23
N LEU A 88 -4.85 -1.23 3.95
CA LEU A 88 -5.34 -1.38 5.31
C LEU A 88 -4.47 -0.53 6.25
N MET A 89 -5.07 0.47 6.89
CA MET A 89 -4.39 1.37 7.81
C MET A 89 -4.59 0.86 9.25
N ILE A 90 -3.50 0.58 9.97
CA ILE A 90 -3.52 0.06 11.35
C ILE A 90 -2.72 1.00 12.27
N ASP A 91 -3.44 1.74 13.13
CA ASP A 91 -2.83 2.57 14.18
C ASP A 91 -2.40 1.69 15.36
N VAL A 92 -1.10 1.66 15.64
CA VAL A 92 -0.50 0.99 16.81
C VAL A 92 0.10 1.99 17.82
N GLY A 93 -0.16 3.28 17.63
CA GLY A 93 0.32 4.34 18.48
C GLY A 93 -0.25 4.29 19.90
N LYS A 94 0.51 4.83 20.85
CA LYS A 94 0.13 4.82 22.26
C LYS A 94 -0.65 6.07 22.62
N GLU A 95 -1.65 5.88 23.47
CA GLU A 95 -2.35 6.97 24.13
C GLU A 95 -1.63 7.27 25.45
N GLY A 96 -1.27 8.53 25.71
CA GLY A 96 -0.67 8.91 26.99
C GLY A 96 -1.59 8.51 28.14
N PHE A 97 -1.12 7.67 29.06
CA PHE A 97 -1.89 7.08 30.17
C PHE A 97 -3.04 6.13 29.77
N GLY A 98 -3.13 5.72 28.50
CA GLY A 98 -4.13 4.78 28.00
C GLY A 98 -3.59 3.37 27.68
N PRO A 99 -4.39 2.52 27.03
CA PRO A 99 -3.97 1.18 26.60
C PRO A 99 -2.76 1.28 25.67
N SER A 100 -1.67 0.62 26.03
CA SER A 100 -0.51 0.49 25.15
C SER A 100 -0.63 -0.80 24.36
N THR A 101 -0.54 -0.72 23.04
CA THR A 101 -0.24 -1.89 22.23
C THR A 101 1.12 -2.43 22.65
N ALA A 102 1.16 -3.69 23.08
CA ALA A 102 2.41 -4.36 23.45
C ALA A 102 3.26 -4.57 22.19
N GLN A 103 4.59 -4.48 22.31
CA GLN A 103 5.47 -4.64 21.15
C GLN A 103 5.31 -6.01 20.51
N GLU A 104 5.02 -7.03 21.33
CA GLU A 104 4.73 -8.39 20.91
C GLU A 104 3.50 -8.45 19.99
N HIS A 105 2.49 -7.61 20.24
CA HIS A 105 1.31 -7.52 19.40
C HIS A 105 1.62 -6.86 18.05
N ILE A 106 2.41 -5.77 18.05
CA ILE A 106 2.87 -5.12 16.81
C ILE A 106 3.66 -6.13 15.96
N ASN A 107 4.57 -6.89 16.59
CA ASN A 107 5.34 -7.91 15.92
C ASN A 107 4.45 -9.03 15.35
N ALA A 108 3.42 -9.44 16.09
CA ALA A 108 2.47 -10.44 15.62
C ALA A 108 1.70 -9.96 14.39
N LEU A 109 1.22 -8.71 14.38
CA LEU A 109 0.54 -8.11 13.23
C LEU A 109 1.46 -8.07 11.99
N LEU A 110 2.72 -7.67 12.16
CA LEU A 110 3.70 -7.66 11.07
C LEU A 110 3.88 -9.05 10.45
N VAL A 111 4.00 -10.09 11.29
CA VAL A 111 4.17 -11.47 10.83
C VAL A 111 2.90 -12.00 10.15
N GLU A 112 1.73 -11.75 10.73
CA GLU A 112 0.44 -12.18 10.20
C GLU A 112 0.18 -11.61 8.80
N HIS A 113 0.38 -10.31 8.61
CA HIS A 113 0.20 -9.66 7.31
C HIS A 113 1.25 -10.08 6.29
N ALA A 114 2.51 -10.30 6.70
CA ALA A 114 3.54 -10.81 5.80
C ALA A 114 3.26 -12.26 5.36
N GLN A 115 2.73 -13.11 6.24
CA GLN A 115 2.42 -14.51 5.91
C GLN A 115 1.18 -14.66 5.04
N SER A 116 0.20 -13.76 5.18
CA SER A 116 -1.03 -13.79 4.39
C SER A 116 -0.85 -13.27 2.95
N GLY A 117 0.32 -12.72 2.62
CA GLY A 117 0.61 -12.16 1.29
C GLY A 117 -0.28 -10.96 0.97
N ALA A 118 -0.70 -10.23 2.02
CA ALA A 118 -1.50 -9.03 1.90
C ALA A 118 -0.78 -7.99 1.04
#